data_AF-A0A9F2PMX7-F1
#
_entry.id   AF-A0A9F2PMX7-F1
#
_cell.length_a   1.000
_cell.length_b   1.000
_cell.length_c   1.000
_cell.angle_alpha   90.00
_cell.angle_beta   90.00
_cell.angle_gamma   90.00
#
_symmetry.space_group_name_H-M   'P 1'
#
loop_
_entity.id
_entity.type
_entity.pdbx_description
1 polymer ?
#
loop_
_entity_poly.entity_id
_entity_poly.type
_entity_poly.pdbx_seq_one_letter_code
_entity_poly.pdbx_strand_id
1 'polypeptide(L)'
;AAAAAAPAGEKKALRVLVLLPKDDAYLFSLARVRPAIEYAVRSLEANGSLLPAGYKFRLVYSDSDCGNRALFNLVDMIALRRGWPDLLLGPACDYAAAPVARLPTHWNPPMLSAGALAVGFSPKTGEYSHLTRVSPGYAKMGEMFLALFRHHKWSRVLLVYHDDKEQRSCFFAAEGVHLVFREAGLHLDDFAFEESGKYADDVVRAIQGGERVVIMCASSDAIRNIMLAAHRQGMTSGDHAFFNIELFNSSSYGNGSWRRGDKYDLEAKQAYSSLQTVTLLRTVKPEFEKFSMEVKSSVQKQGINHDDYVNMFVEGFHDAVVLYVLALREVLKNGFSKKDGDKIVRQTWNRTYEGIAGPVSIDASGERFGDFSVVAMTDPESGTQQVIGNYYGKQGRLEMFSSVKYPWEHRLKTDDSRGLEHTSNAACKSCGLGESAVTGIVVGALLGAGLLMAFYIFRKKYKITIERRNQLEEYNIGKHRQLREDSIRSHFSAA
;
A
#
# COMPACT_ATOMS: atom_id res chain seq x y z
N ALA A 1 -15.87 -35.97 16.75
CA ALA A 1 -15.06 -35.86 17.99
C ALA A 1 -15.58 -34.69 18.80
N ALA A 2 -15.98 -34.93 20.05
CA ALA A 2 -16.58 -33.93 20.92
C ALA A 2 -15.62 -32.75 21.16
N ALA A 3 -16.07 -31.54 20.87
CA ALA A 3 -15.33 -30.33 21.20
C ALA A 3 -15.30 -30.19 22.72
N ALA A 4 -14.16 -30.52 23.34
CA ALA A 4 -13.92 -30.24 24.75
C ALA A 4 -14.16 -28.75 24.99
N ALA A 5 -15.08 -28.43 25.90
CA ALA A 5 -15.40 -27.05 26.24
C ALA A 5 -14.15 -26.38 26.82
N ALA A 6 -13.61 -25.39 26.09
CA ALA A 6 -12.47 -24.61 26.55
C ALA A 6 -12.74 -24.02 27.96
N PRO A 7 -11.76 -24.03 28.88
CA PRO A 7 -11.91 -23.47 30.21
C PRO A 7 -12.45 -22.03 30.16
N ALA A 8 -13.23 -21.62 31.16
CA ALA A 8 -13.94 -20.33 31.16
C ALA A 8 -13.02 -19.12 30.91
N GLY A 9 -11.75 -19.20 31.34
CA GLY A 9 -10.71 -18.19 31.07
C GLY A 9 -10.25 -18.09 29.61
N GLU A 10 -10.36 -19.16 28.81
CA GLU A 10 -10.07 -19.13 27.36
C GLU A 10 -11.23 -18.57 26.54
N LYS A 11 -12.49 -18.81 26.98
CA LYS A 11 -13.67 -18.27 26.28
C LYS A 11 -13.65 -16.74 26.25
N LYS A 12 -13.19 -16.09 27.32
CA LYS A 12 -13.13 -14.62 27.41
C LYS A 12 -11.78 -13.99 27.07
N ALA A 13 -10.78 -14.75 26.62
CA ALA A 13 -9.52 -14.19 26.15
C ALA A 13 -9.63 -13.68 24.70
N LEU A 14 -9.35 -12.41 24.41
CA LEU A 14 -9.28 -11.85 23.06
C LEU A 14 -7.85 -11.99 22.54
N ARG A 15 -7.59 -13.02 21.72
CA ARG A 15 -6.26 -13.25 21.14
C ARG A 15 -6.06 -12.35 19.93
N VAL A 16 -5.17 -11.38 20.05
CA VAL A 16 -4.86 -10.45 18.97
C VAL A 16 -3.46 -10.76 18.45
N LEU A 17 -3.35 -11.06 17.16
CA LEU A 17 -2.06 -11.19 16.49
C LEU A 17 -1.73 -9.87 15.79
N VAL A 18 -0.62 -9.25 16.18
CA VAL A 18 -0.09 -8.03 15.60
C VAL A 18 1.08 -8.39 14.70
N LEU A 19 0.96 -8.12 13.41
CA LEU A 19 1.97 -8.41 12.38
C LEU A 19 2.54 -7.10 11.83
N LEU A 20 3.67 -6.65 12.38
CA LEU A 20 4.35 -5.42 11.95
C LEU A 20 5.86 -5.64 11.90
N PRO A 21 6.62 -4.82 11.15
CA PRO A 21 8.06 -5.03 11.02
C PRO A 21 8.75 -4.86 12.36
N LYS A 22 9.78 -5.67 12.62
CA LYS A 22 10.68 -5.45 13.75
C LYS A 22 11.67 -4.32 13.49
N ASP A 23 11.99 -4.05 12.22
CA ASP A 23 12.90 -2.97 11.82
C ASP A 23 12.28 -1.58 12.09
N ASP A 24 13.00 -0.77 12.86
CA ASP A 24 12.58 0.57 13.30
C ASP A 24 12.77 1.68 12.26
N ALA A 25 13.37 1.35 11.11
CA ALA A 25 13.35 2.19 9.92
C ALA A 25 11.91 2.43 9.42
N TYR A 26 11.00 1.48 9.65
CA TYR A 26 9.59 1.63 9.31
C TYR A 26 8.86 2.51 10.33
N LEU A 27 8.06 3.46 9.83
CA LEU A 27 7.20 4.33 10.64
C LEU A 27 6.15 3.55 11.47
N PHE A 28 5.85 2.32 11.04
CA PHE A 28 4.90 1.41 11.67
C PHE A 28 5.58 0.17 12.26
N SER A 29 6.85 0.28 12.68
CA SER A 29 7.54 -0.81 13.36
C SER A 29 6.83 -1.21 14.66
N LEU A 30 7.09 -2.44 15.11
CA LEU A 30 6.58 -2.94 16.39
C LEU A 30 6.96 -2.02 17.55
N ALA A 31 8.18 -1.49 17.59
CA ALA A 31 8.62 -0.63 18.70
C ALA A 31 7.84 0.70 18.76
N ARG A 32 7.48 1.25 17.58
CA ARG A 32 6.71 2.50 17.45
C ARG A 32 5.23 2.32 17.72
N VAL A 33 4.62 1.24 17.22
CA VAL A 33 3.16 1.02 17.27
C VAL A 33 2.70 0.34 18.56
N ARG A 34 3.52 -0.53 19.15
CA ARG A 34 3.17 -1.28 20.37
C ARG A 34 2.68 -0.37 21.52
N PRO A 35 3.34 0.76 21.85
CA PRO A 35 2.86 1.65 22.90
C PRO A 35 1.43 2.16 22.66
N ALA A 36 1.06 2.42 21.40
CA ALA A 36 -0.27 2.91 21.05
C ALA A 36 -1.36 1.84 21.21
N ILE A 37 -1.08 0.60 20.80
CA ILE A 37 -1.97 -0.55 21.02
C ILE A 37 -2.14 -0.80 22.52
N GLU A 38 -1.05 -0.79 23.29
CA GLU A 38 -1.10 -0.99 24.74
C GLU A 38 -1.85 0.15 25.45
N TYR A 39 -1.69 1.39 25.00
CA TYR A 39 -2.47 2.52 25.50
C TYR A 39 -3.98 2.33 25.28
N ALA A 40 -4.39 1.91 24.08
CA ALA A 40 -5.79 1.64 23.76
C ALA A 40 -6.35 0.54 24.66
N VAL A 41 -5.63 -0.58 24.80
CA VAL A 41 -6.03 -1.71 25.66
C VAL A 41 -6.17 -1.28 27.11
N ARG A 42 -5.18 -0.57 27.68
CA ARG A 42 -5.25 -0.06 29.06
C ARG A 42 -6.46 0.85 29.25
N SER A 43 -6.71 1.75 28.30
CA SER A 43 -7.83 2.69 28.34
C SER A 43 -9.18 1.98 28.31
N LEU A 44 -9.31 0.93 27.50
CA LEU A 44 -10.52 0.11 27.40
C LEU A 44 -10.73 -0.79 28.62
N GLU A 45 -9.66 -1.32 29.22
CA GLU A 45 -9.74 -2.12 30.44
C GLU A 45 -10.06 -1.27 31.69
N ALA A 46 -9.53 -0.04 31.75
CA ALA A 46 -9.88 0.94 32.79
C ALA A 46 -11.32 1.44 32.62
N ASN A 47 -11.76 1.64 31.38
CA ASN A 47 -13.14 2.02 31.07
C ASN A 47 -14.05 0.77 30.99
N GLY A 48 -14.44 0.26 32.16
CA GLY A 48 -15.25 -0.95 32.32
C GLY A 48 -16.64 -0.95 31.66
N SER A 49 -17.02 0.13 30.95
CA SER A 49 -18.27 0.23 30.19
C SER A 49 -18.13 -0.17 28.70
N LEU A 50 -16.92 -0.07 28.13
CA LEU A 50 -16.69 -0.32 26.71
C LEU A 50 -16.30 -1.77 26.42
N LEU A 51 -15.36 -2.33 27.20
CA LEU A 51 -14.95 -3.72 27.05
C LEU A 51 -16.02 -4.65 27.66
N PRO A 52 -16.54 -5.65 26.92
CA PRO A 52 -17.56 -6.55 27.46
C PRO A 52 -17.08 -7.31 28.70
N ALA A 53 -17.97 -7.49 29.68
CA ALA A 53 -17.61 -7.97 31.02
C ALA A 53 -16.87 -9.32 31.03
N GLY A 54 -15.67 -9.31 31.61
CA GLY A 54 -14.79 -10.46 31.80
C GLY A 54 -13.92 -10.80 30.60
N TYR A 55 -14.01 -10.06 29.48
CA TYR A 55 -13.05 -10.19 28.39
C TYR A 55 -11.70 -9.55 28.75
N LYS A 56 -10.61 -10.15 28.29
CA LYS A 56 -9.23 -9.65 28.48
C LYS A 56 -8.41 -9.83 27.22
N PHE A 57 -7.58 -8.84 26.90
CA PHE A 57 -6.70 -8.93 25.73
C PHE A 57 -5.51 -9.87 25.98
N ARG A 58 -5.13 -10.62 24.93
CA ARG A 58 -3.89 -11.37 24.84
C ARG A 58 -3.21 -11.00 23.54
N LEU A 59 -2.28 -10.05 23.62
CA LEU A 59 -1.56 -9.51 22.48
C LEU A 59 -0.35 -10.40 22.16
N VAL A 60 -0.23 -10.79 20.89
CA VAL A 60 0.92 -11.51 20.35
C VAL A 60 1.53 -10.65 19.27
N TYR A 61 2.72 -10.11 19.52
CA TYR A 61 3.46 -9.32 18.55
C TYR A 61 4.39 -10.23 17.75
N SER A 62 4.34 -10.13 16.43
CA SER A 62 5.16 -10.94 15.53
C SER A 62 5.67 -10.10 14.37
N ASP A 63 6.92 -10.38 14.00
CA ASP A 63 7.62 -9.65 12.96
C ASP A 63 7.02 -9.97 11.57
N SER A 64 6.54 -8.94 10.87
CA SER A 64 6.09 -9.10 9.49
C SER A 64 7.23 -9.12 8.48
N ASP A 65 8.42 -8.65 8.86
CA ASP A 65 9.56 -8.40 7.96
C ASP A 65 9.17 -7.52 6.76
N CYS A 66 8.07 -6.77 6.89
CA CYS A 66 7.41 -6.06 5.81
C CYS A 66 7.23 -6.91 4.53
N GLY A 67 7.05 -8.23 4.67
CA GLY A 67 7.00 -9.16 3.56
C GLY A 67 6.39 -10.52 3.92
N ASN A 68 6.91 -11.59 3.31
CA ASN A 68 6.35 -12.94 3.42
C ASN A 68 6.35 -13.51 4.85
N ARG A 69 7.22 -13.00 5.75
CA ARG A 69 7.27 -13.46 7.14
C ARG A 69 5.96 -13.24 7.88
N ALA A 70 5.18 -12.23 7.49
CA ALA A 70 3.84 -12.02 8.02
C ALA A 70 2.91 -13.23 7.81
N LEU A 71 2.91 -13.74 6.58
CA LEU A 71 2.15 -14.94 6.21
C LEU A 71 2.65 -16.16 7.00
N PHE A 72 3.97 -16.36 7.05
CA PHE A 72 4.56 -17.51 7.76
C PHE A 72 4.20 -17.51 9.24
N ASN A 73 4.31 -16.36 9.92
CA ASN A 73 3.95 -16.25 11.33
C ASN A 73 2.47 -16.51 11.60
N LEU A 74 1.56 -16.07 10.72
CA LEU A 74 0.14 -16.37 10.84
C LEU A 74 -0.13 -17.88 10.67
N VAL A 75 0.45 -18.49 9.63
CA VAL A 75 0.29 -19.92 9.36
C VAL A 75 0.87 -20.76 10.50
N ASP A 76 2.07 -20.44 11.00
CA ASP A 76 2.72 -21.15 12.10
C ASP A 76 1.93 -21.04 13.41
N MET A 77 1.36 -19.87 13.70
CA MET A 77 0.52 -19.69 14.88
C MET A 77 -0.70 -20.62 14.85
N ILE A 78 -1.31 -20.80 13.68
CA ILE A 78 -2.50 -21.64 13.51
C ILE A 78 -2.12 -23.12 13.46
N ALA A 79 -1.18 -23.49 12.59
CA ALA A 79 -0.82 -24.87 12.31
C ALA A 79 -0.02 -25.51 13.45
N LEU A 80 0.98 -24.80 13.99
CA LEU A 80 1.92 -25.37 14.97
C LEU A 80 1.45 -25.12 16.40
N ARG A 81 0.97 -23.90 16.69
CA ARG A 81 0.59 -23.52 18.07
C ARG A 81 -0.89 -23.75 18.38
N ARG A 82 -1.70 -24.17 17.40
CA ARG A 82 -3.17 -24.30 17.49
C ARG A 82 -3.84 -23.02 18.04
N GLY A 83 -3.21 -21.88 17.80
CA GLY A 83 -3.56 -20.59 18.40
C GLY A 83 -4.36 -19.73 17.43
N TRP A 84 -5.65 -20.01 17.25
CA TRP A 84 -6.49 -19.20 16.35
C TRP A 84 -6.70 -17.77 16.87
N PRO A 85 -6.23 -16.73 16.15
CA PRO A 85 -6.49 -15.36 16.55
C PRO A 85 -7.99 -15.04 16.52
N ASP A 86 -8.41 -14.12 17.38
CA ASP A 86 -9.75 -13.52 17.37
C ASP A 86 -9.73 -12.17 16.61
N LEU A 87 -8.55 -11.57 16.41
CA LEU A 87 -8.32 -10.35 15.64
C LEU A 87 -6.91 -10.37 15.05
N LEU A 88 -6.78 -9.94 13.79
CA LEU A 88 -5.50 -9.59 13.18
C LEU A 88 -5.35 -8.07 13.13
N LEU A 89 -4.19 -7.57 13.58
CA LEU A 89 -3.77 -6.18 13.42
C LEU A 89 -2.56 -6.13 12.48
N GLY A 90 -2.70 -5.42 11.37
CA GLY A 90 -1.72 -5.42 10.29
C GLY A 90 -1.80 -6.69 9.43
N PRO A 91 -0.90 -6.88 8.45
CA PRO A 91 0.26 -6.05 8.14
C PRO A 91 -0.05 -4.67 7.57
N ALA A 92 0.93 -3.77 7.64
CA ALA A 92 0.84 -2.44 7.05
C ALA A 92 1.35 -2.40 5.59
N CYS A 93 2.46 -3.08 5.29
CA CYS A 93 3.05 -3.12 3.95
C CYS A 93 2.13 -3.82 2.96
N ASP A 94 1.92 -3.23 1.78
CA ASP A 94 0.93 -3.72 0.81
C ASP A 94 1.21 -5.18 0.37
N TYR A 95 2.46 -5.50 0.02
CA TYR A 95 2.83 -6.86 -0.37
C TYR A 95 2.76 -7.88 0.76
N ALA A 96 2.98 -7.47 2.01
CA ALA A 96 2.82 -8.35 3.19
C ALA A 96 1.33 -8.55 3.54
N ALA A 97 0.53 -7.49 3.40
CA ALA A 97 -0.88 -7.49 3.73
C ALA A 97 -1.71 -8.32 2.74
N ALA A 98 -1.37 -8.30 1.45
CA ALA A 98 -2.12 -9.04 0.43
C ALA A 98 -2.30 -10.53 0.74
N PRO A 99 -1.25 -11.34 0.97
CA PRO A 99 -1.43 -12.75 1.31
C PRO A 99 -2.08 -12.95 2.68
N VAL A 100 -1.78 -12.09 3.66
CA VAL A 100 -2.37 -12.20 5.01
C VAL A 100 -3.86 -11.91 4.99
N ALA A 101 -4.34 -10.93 4.22
CA ALA A 101 -5.75 -10.54 4.17
C ALA A 101 -6.66 -11.55 3.45
N ARG A 102 -6.10 -12.39 2.58
CA ARG A 102 -6.83 -13.49 1.92
C ARG A 102 -7.24 -14.62 2.88
N LEU A 103 -6.42 -14.88 3.90
CA LEU A 103 -6.64 -15.97 4.84
C LEU A 103 -7.85 -15.74 5.78
N PRO A 104 -8.06 -14.54 6.34
CA PRO A 104 -9.28 -14.13 7.04
C PRO A 104 -10.58 -14.46 6.33
N THR A 105 -10.65 -14.29 5.01
CA THR A 105 -11.85 -14.63 4.23
C THR A 105 -12.20 -16.12 4.29
N HIS A 106 -11.21 -16.99 4.48
CA HIS A 106 -11.42 -18.42 4.64
C HIS A 106 -11.59 -18.84 6.11
N TRP A 107 -10.82 -18.26 7.02
CA TRP A 107 -10.76 -18.67 8.42
C TRP A 107 -11.70 -17.92 9.36
N ASN A 108 -12.35 -16.86 8.86
CA ASN A 108 -13.30 -16.01 9.56
C ASN A 108 -12.80 -15.20 10.78
N PRO A 109 -11.50 -14.82 10.96
CA PRO A 109 -11.15 -13.72 11.87
C PRO A 109 -11.28 -12.34 11.17
N PRO A 110 -11.66 -11.26 11.88
CA PRO A 110 -11.53 -9.90 11.38
C PRO A 110 -10.06 -9.49 11.25
N MET A 111 -9.74 -8.70 10.21
CA MET A 111 -8.44 -8.04 10.04
C MET A 111 -8.62 -6.53 9.97
N LEU A 112 -7.97 -5.80 10.88
CA LEU A 112 -7.92 -4.34 10.86
C LEU A 112 -6.49 -3.90 10.60
N SER A 113 -6.29 -2.95 9.68
CA SER A 113 -4.96 -2.43 9.38
C SER A 113 -4.97 -0.91 9.18
N ALA A 114 -3.94 -0.26 9.71
CA ALA A 114 -3.60 1.13 9.40
C ALA A 114 -2.73 1.26 8.13
N GLY A 115 -2.38 0.14 7.49
CA GLY A 115 -1.77 0.10 6.15
C GLY A 115 -2.67 -0.60 5.14
N ALA A 116 -2.11 -1.41 4.25
CA ALA A 116 -2.83 -2.01 3.11
C ALA A 116 -3.54 -0.93 2.28
N LEU A 117 -2.80 0.12 1.92
CA LEU A 117 -3.33 1.38 1.40
C LEU A 117 -3.49 1.37 -0.12
N ALA A 118 -2.84 0.42 -0.82
CA ALA A 118 -2.97 0.23 -2.25
C ALA A 118 -4.43 0.09 -2.70
N VAL A 119 -4.74 0.56 -3.91
CA VAL A 119 -6.11 0.58 -4.44
C VAL A 119 -6.66 -0.83 -4.67
N GLY A 120 -5.78 -1.82 -4.89
CA GLY A 120 -6.15 -3.23 -5.01
C GLY A 120 -6.89 -3.81 -3.80
N PHE A 121 -6.79 -3.20 -2.61
CA PHE A 121 -7.50 -3.64 -1.40
C PHE A 121 -8.95 -3.17 -1.31
N SER A 122 -9.39 -2.26 -2.21
CA SER A 122 -10.72 -1.67 -2.14
C SER A 122 -11.88 -2.62 -2.46
N PRO A 123 -11.78 -3.55 -3.43
CA PRO A 123 -12.82 -4.54 -3.66
C PRO A 123 -13.00 -5.50 -2.48
N LYS A 124 -14.13 -5.38 -1.76
CA LYS A 124 -14.47 -6.22 -0.59
C LYS A 124 -15.41 -7.39 -0.86
N THR A 125 -15.79 -7.63 -2.12
CA THR A 125 -16.71 -8.70 -2.51
C THR A 125 -16.05 -10.07 -2.62
N GLY A 126 -14.72 -10.16 -2.50
CA GLY A 126 -13.96 -11.40 -2.61
C GLY A 126 -12.87 -11.52 -1.56
N GLU A 127 -11.62 -11.50 -2.01
CA GLU A 127 -10.45 -11.92 -1.25
C GLU A 127 -10.06 -11.00 -0.07
N TYR A 128 -10.64 -9.81 0.01
CA TYR A 128 -10.42 -8.84 1.10
C TYR A 128 -11.68 -8.52 1.92
N SER A 129 -12.70 -9.38 1.85
CA SER A 129 -13.99 -9.20 2.53
C SER A 129 -13.90 -9.07 4.06
N HIS A 130 -12.80 -9.50 4.67
CA HIS A 130 -12.58 -9.44 6.12
C HIS A 130 -11.61 -8.32 6.55
N LEU A 131 -11.19 -7.46 5.62
CA LEU A 131 -10.27 -6.37 5.85
C LEU A 131 -11.02 -5.04 6.04
N THR A 132 -10.81 -4.39 7.18
CA THR A 132 -11.18 -3.00 7.43
C THR A 132 -9.92 -2.14 7.52
N ARG A 133 -9.87 -1.06 6.73
CA ARG A 133 -8.75 -0.11 6.71
C ARG A 133 -9.07 1.09 7.61
N VAL A 134 -8.31 1.25 8.69
CA VAL A 134 -8.51 2.31 9.70
C VAL A 134 -7.66 3.56 9.42
N SER A 135 -6.98 3.57 8.28
CA SER A 135 -6.27 4.71 7.73
C SER A 135 -6.75 4.94 6.30
N PRO A 136 -6.73 6.19 5.80
CA PRO A 136 -7.18 6.48 4.43
C PRO A 136 -6.30 5.77 3.40
N GLY A 137 -6.90 4.97 2.51
CA GLY A 137 -6.19 4.38 1.37
C GLY A 137 -5.76 5.43 0.36
N TYR A 138 -4.83 5.09 -0.53
CA TYR A 138 -4.28 6.07 -1.50
C TYR A 138 -5.32 6.66 -2.45
N ALA A 139 -6.39 5.92 -2.78
CA ALA A 139 -7.50 6.46 -3.58
C ALA A 139 -8.18 7.68 -2.91
N LYS A 140 -8.23 7.75 -1.57
CA LYS A 140 -8.79 8.89 -0.84
C LYS A 140 -7.99 10.17 -1.06
N MET A 141 -6.68 10.04 -1.27
CA MET A 141 -5.82 11.15 -1.68
C MET A 141 -6.14 11.60 -3.11
N GLY A 142 -6.41 10.66 -4.02
CA GLY A 142 -6.90 10.96 -5.36
C GLY A 142 -8.22 11.74 -5.35
N GLU A 143 -9.17 11.36 -4.48
CA GLU A 143 -10.45 12.09 -4.30
C GLU A 143 -10.22 13.55 -3.87
N MET A 144 -9.28 13.76 -2.94
CA MET A 144 -8.90 15.10 -2.48
C MET A 144 -8.26 15.95 -3.59
N PHE A 145 -7.27 15.41 -4.30
CA PHE A 145 -6.65 16.11 -5.42
C PHE A 145 -7.67 16.38 -6.53
N LEU A 146 -8.63 15.50 -6.76
CA LEU A 146 -9.69 15.73 -7.75
C LEU A 146 -10.59 16.90 -7.33
N ALA A 147 -10.91 17.03 -6.04
CA ALA A 147 -11.64 18.19 -5.53
C ALA A 147 -10.83 19.49 -5.71
N LEU A 148 -9.52 19.44 -5.48
CA LEU A 148 -8.61 20.57 -5.72
C LEU A 148 -8.54 20.96 -7.20
N PHE A 149 -8.42 19.98 -8.10
CA PHE A 149 -8.39 20.21 -9.55
C PHE A 149 -9.71 20.80 -10.04
N ARG A 150 -10.86 20.33 -9.54
CA ARG A 150 -12.17 20.92 -9.83
C ARG A 150 -12.29 22.36 -9.35
N HIS A 151 -11.75 22.67 -8.17
CA HIS A 151 -11.74 24.02 -7.62
C HIS A 151 -10.95 24.99 -8.51
N HIS A 152 -9.76 24.57 -8.97
CA HIS A 152 -8.89 25.39 -9.82
C HIS A 152 -9.17 25.26 -11.33
N LYS A 153 -10.12 24.40 -11.73
CA LYS A 153 -10.46 24.08 -13.14
C LYS A 153 -9.26 23.56 -13.94
N TRP A 154 -8.42 22.75 -13.30
CA TRP A 154 -7.31 22.08 -13.98
C TRP A 154 -7.75 20.75 -14.59
N SER A 155 -7.19 20.43 -15.76
CA SER A 155 -7.55 19.25 -16.56
C SER A 155 -6.35 18.34 -16.88
N ARG A 156 -5.12 18.77 -16.59
CA ARG A 156 -3.87 18.09 -16.96
C ARG A 156 -2.89 18.08 -15.78
N VAL A 157 -2.18 16.96 -15.58
CA VAL A 157 -1.21 16.80 -14.49
C VAL A 157 -0.04 15.90 -14.88
N LEU A 158 1.13 16.20 -14.32
CA LEU A 158 2.30 15.31 -14.31
C LEU A 158 2.49 14.73 -12.91
N LEU A 159 2.44 13.40 -12.79
CA LEU A 159 2.76 12.67 -11.57
C LEU A 159 4.24 12.31 -11.54
N VAL A 160 4.99 12.79 -10.56
CA VAL A 160 6.41 12.48 -10.40
C VAL A 160 6.61 11.72 -9.09
N TYR A 161 7.11 10.49 -9.12
CA TYR A 161 7.18 9.71 -7.89
C TYR A 161 8.42 8.82 -7.80
N HIS A 162 8.89 8.66 -6.57
CA HIS A 162 9.91 7.69 -6.24
C HIS A 162 9.35 6.25 -6.29
N ASP A 163 10.06 5.35 -6.95
CA ASP A 163 9.74 3.93 -7.01
C ASP A 163 10.95 3.05 -6.67
N ASP A 164 11.08 2.68 -5.39
CA ASP A 164 12.12 1.81 -4.84
C ASP A 164 12.06 0.35 -5.32
N LYS A 165 11.00 -0.05 -6.07
CA LYS A 165 10.73 -1.44 -6.48
C LYS A 165 10.61 -2.45 -5.34
N GLU A 166 10.56 -1.98 -4.09
CA GLU A 166 10.44 -2.77 -2.87
C GLU A 166 9.08 -2.50 -2.21
N GLN A 167 8.99 -1.44 -1.40
CA GLN A 167 7.77 -1.08 -0.68
C GLN A 167 6.84 -0.20 -1.52
N ARG A 168 7.40 0.56 -2.45
CA ARG A 168 6.68 1.27 -3.51
C ARG A 168 5.60 2.21 -2.98
N SER A 169 5.81 2.82 -1.81
CA SER A 169 4.80 3.65 -1.13
C SER A 169 4.38 4.86 -1.98
N CYS A 170 5.36 5.55 -2.59
CA CYS A 170 5.06 6.68 -3.48
C CYS A 170 4.48 6.25 -4.83
N PHE A 171 4.86 5.08 -5.35
CA PHE A 171 4.20 4.48 -6.51
C PHE A 171 2.72 4.21 -6.23
N PHE A 172 2.37 3.58 -5.10
CA PHE A 172 0.97 3.32 -4.75
C PHE A 172 0.19 4.61 -4.43
N ALA A 173 0.84 5.63 -3.86
CA ALA A 173 0.23 6.94 -3.68
C ALA A 173 -0.10 7.59 -5.04
N ALA A 174 0.85 7.58 -5.97
CA ALA A 174 0.64 8.06 -7.34
C ALA A 174 -0.42 7.24 -8.09
N GLU A 175 -0.44 5.92 -7.93
CA GLU A 175 -1.48 5.03 -8.48
C GLU A 175 -2.87 5.44 -7.99
N GLY A 176 -3.02 5.74 -6.70
CA GLY A 176 -4.27 6.23 -6.11
C GLY A 176 -4.79 7.50 -6.77
N VAL A 177 -3.92 8.47 -7.02
CA VAL A 177 -4.27 9.70 -7.75
C VAL A 177 -4.57 9.41 -9.21
N HIS A 178 -3.71 8.62 -9.87
CA HIS A 178 -3.84 8.25 -11.28
C HIS A 178 -5.21 7.62 -11.58
N LEU A 179 -5.63 6.63 -10.78
CA LEU A 179 -6.89 5.92 -10.99
C LEU A 179 -8.10 6.85 -10.87
N VAL A 180 -8.15 7.68 -9.82
CA VAL A 180 -9.25 8.63 -9.60
C VAL A 180 -9.31 9.68 -10.72
N PHE A 181 -8.15 10.18 -11.16
CA PHE A 181 -8.09 11.19 -12.22
C PHE A 181 -8.49 10.61 -13.58
N ARG A 182 -8.06 9.37 -13.87
CA ARG A 182 -8.41 8.67 -15.10
C ARG A 182 -9.91 8.41 -15.17
N GLU A 183 -10.54 8.01 -14.08
CA GLU A 183 -11.99 7.85 -13.99
C GLU A 183 -12.74 9.18 -14.17
N ALA A 184 -12.15 10.28 -13.73
CA ALA A 184 -12.69 11.63 -13.93
C ALA A 184 -12.38 12.24 -15.32
N GLY A 185 -11.62 11.55 -16.18
CA GLY A 185 -11.32 12.00 -17.54
C GLY A 185 -10.24 13.08 -17.64
N LEU A 186 -9.37 13.23 -16.63
CA LEU A 186 -8.24 14.16 -16.67
C LEU A 186 -7.08 13.58 -17.51
N HIS A 187 -6.31 14.45 -18.16
CA HIS A 187 -5.08 14.06 -18.84
C HIS A 187 -3.94 13.89 -17.82
N LEU A 188 -3.20 12.79 -17.95
CA LEU A 188 -2.24 12.33 -16.96
C LEU A 188 -0.97 11.88 -17.67
N ASP A 189 0.15 12.51 -17.32
CA ASP A 189 1.48 11.99 -17.59
C ASP A 189 2.11 11.53 -16.27
N ASP A 190 3.03 10.58 -16.34
CA ASP A 190 3.76 10.12 -15.16
C ASP A 190 5.26 9.90 -15.42
N PHE A 191 6.05 10.12 -14.37
CA PHE A 191 7.50 9.96 -14.37
C PHE A 191 7.97 9.32 -13.06
N ALA A 192 8.32 8.03 -13.14
CA ALA A 192 8.91 7.30 -12.02
C ALA A 192 10.43 7.49 -11.98
N PHE A 193 10.99 7.66 -10.79
CA PHE A 193 12.45 7.73 -10.59
C PHE A 193 12.90 6.99 -9.33
N GLU A 194 14.18 6.66 -9.28
CA GLU A 194 14.82 6.12 -8.08
C GLU A 194 15.65 7.23 -7.42
N GLU A 195 15.62 7.31 -6.08
CA GLU A 195 16.44 8.26 -5.31
C GLU A 195 17.92 7.82 -5.23
N SER A 196 18.44 7.29 -6.34
CA SER A 196 19.83 6.92 -6.53
C SER A 196 20.42 7.72 -7.69
N GLY A 197 21.67 8.16 -7.56
CA GLY A 197 22.35 8.93 -8.62
C GLY A 197 21.86 10.39 -8.77
N LYS A 198 21.92 10.92 -10.01
CA LYS A 198 21.60 12.32 -10.35
C LYS A 198 20.18 12.46 -10.93
N TYR A 199 19.16 12.15 -10.14
CA TYR A 199 17.76 12.15 -10.58
C TYR A 199 17.16 13.55 -10.79
N ALA A 200 17.63 14.58 -10.05
CA ALA A 200 16.96 15.89 -10.05
C ALA A 200 16.93 16.55 -11.44
N ASP A 201 18.00 16.44 -12.22
CA ASP A 201 18.06 17.02 -13.57
C ASP A 201 17.14 16.28 -14.55
N ASP A 202 17.02 14.95 -14.43
CA ASP A 202 16.11 14.14 -15.24
C ASP A 202 14.65 14.47 -14.92
N VAL A 203 14.32 14.58 -13.64
CA VAL A 203 12.99 14.97 -13.16
C VAL A 203 12.63 16.36 -13.67
N VAL A 204 13.54 17.34 -13.57
CA VAL A 204 13.28 18.71 -14.04
C VAL A 204 13.10 18.75 -15.57
N ARG A 205 13.88 17.97 -16.33
CA ARG A 205 13.66 17.82 -17.79
C ARG A 205 12.28 17.25 -18.11
N ALA A 206 11.84 16.24 -17.36
CA ALA A 206 10.50 15.67 -17.51
C ALA A 206 9.41 16.72 -17.23
N ILE A 207 9.58 17.53 -16.17
CA ILE A 207 8.64 18.60 -15.84
C ILE A 207 8.62 19.69 -16.92
N GLN A 208 9.79 20.07 -17.46
CA GLN A 208 9.88 21.07 -18.53
C GLN A 208 9.13 20.63 -19.81
N GLY A 209 9.19 19.34 -20.13
CA GLY A 209 8.53 18.76 -21.30
C GLY A 209 7.06 18.36 -21.07
N GLY A 210 6.63 18.24 -19.81
CA GLY A 210 5.32 17.75 -19.42
C GLY A 210 4.32 18.85 -19.07
N GLU A 211 3.54 18.58 -18.02
CA GLU A 211 2.42 19.42 -17.58
C GLU A 211 2.81 20.51 -16.58
N ARG A 212 1.98 21.55 -16.51
CA ARG A 212 2.21 22.71 -15.62
C ARG A 212 1.84 22.46 -14.16
N VAL A 213 0.92 21.53 -13.91
CA VAL A 213 0.57 21.10 -12.56
C VAL A 213 1.31 19.79 -12.29
N VAL A 214 2.13 19.78 -11.24
CA VAL A 214 3.02 18.67 -10.92
C VAL A 214 2.70 18.16 -9.52
N ILE A 215 2.37 16.88 -9.39
CA ILE A 215 2.18 16.23 -8.09
C ILE A 215 3.35 15.28 -7.85
N MET A 216 4.06 15.49 -6.76
CA MET A 216 5.29 14.78 -6.43
C MET A 216 5.12 13.91 -5.18
N CYS A 217 5.70 12.71 -5.18
CA CYS A 217 5.88 11.90 -3.98
C CYS A 217 7.29 11.33 -3.94
N ALA A 218 8.08 11.75 -2.95
CA ALA A 218 9.44 11.29 -2.73
C ALA A 218 9.86 11.62 -1.29
N SER A 219 11.09 11.31 -0.91
CA SER A 219 11.66 11.78 0.35
C SER A 219 11.73 13.31 0.41
N SER A 220 11.75 13.85 1.63
CA SER A 220 11.86 15.28 1.91
C SER A 220 13.06 15.92 1.22
N ASP A 221 14.19 15.21 1.16
CA ASP A 221 15.40 15.71 0.52
C ASP A 221 15.33 15.61 -1.01
N ALA A 222 14.69 14.56 -1.55
CA ALA A 222 14.44 14.48 -2.99
C ALA A 222 13.53 15.60 -3.49
N ILE A 223 12.43 15.88 -2.78
CA ILE A 223 11.55 17.02 -3.07
C ILE A 223 12.35 18.33 -3.02
N ARG A 224 13.17 18.54 -1.98
CA ARG A 224 14.00 19.74 -1.87
C ARG A 224 14.96 19.90 -3.04
N ASN A 225 15.64 18.83 -3.42
CA ASN A 225 16.61 18.82 -4.52
C ASN A 225 15.94 19.10 -5.87
N ILE A 226 14.75 18.52 -6.12
CA ILE A 226 13.96 18.79 -7.32
C ILE A 226 13.52 20.26 -7.35
N MET A 227 13.02 20.80 -6.24
CA MET A 227 12.59 22.21 -6.17
C MET A 227 13.75 23.18 -6.40
N LEU A 228 14.94 22.90 -5.85
CA LEU A 228 16.15 23.70 -6.12
C LEU A 228 16.54 23.64 -7.60
N ALA A 229 16.52 22.46 -8.21
CA ALA A 229 16.82 22.31 -9.63
C ALA A 229 15.78 23.04 -10.52
N ALA A 230 14.49 22.93 -10.19
CA ALA A 230 13.41 23.64 -10.88
C ALA A 230 13.53 25.16 -10.73
N HIS A 231 13.94 25.65 -9.55
CA HIS A 231 14.18 27.07 -9.30
C HIS A 231 15.30 27.63 -10.18
N ARG A 232 16.41 26.91 -10.31
CA ARG A 232 17.54 27.29 -11.20
C ARG A 232 17.14 27.35 -12.67
N GLN A 233 16.12 26.60 -13.07
CA GLN A 233 15.53 26.63 -14.41
C GLN A 233 14.39 27.66 -14.54
N GLY A 234 14.14 28.50 -13.53
CA GLY A 234 13.15 29.57 -13.55
C GLY A 234 11.69 29.11 -13.36
N MET A 235 11.45 27.84 -13.05
CA MET A 235 10.12 27.23 -13.09
C MET A 235 9.24 27.55 -11.88
N THR A 236 9.83 28.05 -10.78
CA THR A 236 9.13 28.34 -9.53
C THR A 236 8.59 29.78 -9.47
N SER A 237 8.58 30.49 -10.59
CA SER A 237 8.18 31.91 -10.67
C SER A 237 6.72 32.12 -11.14
N GLY A 238 5.92 31.05 -11.16
CA GLY A 238 4.50 31.07 -11.49
C GLY A 238 4.10 30.28 -12.74
N ASP A 239 5.05 29.71 -13.47
CA ASP A 239 4.75 28.93 -14.68
C ASP A 239 4.27 27.50 -14.36
N HIS A 240 4.55 27.03 -13.14
CA HIS A 240 4.15 25.70 -12.65
C HIS A 240 3.51 25.81 -11.27
N ALA A 241 2.59 24.88 -10.99
CA ALA A 241 2.05 24.64 -9.67
C ALA A 241 2.60 23.30 -9.14
N PHE A 242 3.43 23.36 -8.10
CA PHE A 242 4.06 22.18 -7.52
C PHE A 242 3.31 21.71 -6.29
N PHE A 243 3.06 20.41 -6.22
CA PHE A 243 2.54 19.73 -5.04
C PHE A 243 3.53 18.66 -4.61
N ASN A 244 3.78 18.52 -3.31
CA ASN A 244 4.32 17.28 -2.76
C ASN A 244 3.33 16.62 -1.81
N ILE A 245 3.41 15.30 -1.72
CA ILE A 245 2.61 14.50 -0.80
C ILE A 245 3.44 14.18 0.44
N GLU A 246 3.05 14.72 1.60
CA GLU A 246 3.57 14.29 2.90
C GLU A 246 2.84 13.01 3.32
N LEU A 247 3.38 11.84 2.96
CA LEU A 247 2.78 10.58 3.37
C LEU A 247 2.83 10.41 4.89
N PHE A 248 1.72 9.91 5.43
CA PHE A 248 1.59 9.39 6.80
C PHE A 248 1.79 10.41 7.93
N ASN A 249 1.73 11.71 7.64
CA ASN A 249 2.11 12.78 8.58
C ASN A 249 3.54 12.63 9.09
N SER A 250 4.47 12.29 8.20
CA SER A 250 5.89 12.20 8.52
C SER A 250 6.73 13.20 7.74
N SER A 251 7.60 13.88 8.47
CA SER A 251 8.64 14.77 7.95
C SER A 251 9.56 14.11 6.91
N SER A 252 9.67 12.78 6.91
CA SER A 252 10.43 12.00 5.93
C SER A 252 9.94 12.20 4.48
N TYR A 253 8.67 12.55 4.27
CA TYR A 253 8.08 12.79 2.93
C TYR A 253 7.93 14.29 2.59
N GLY A 254 8.52 15.16 3.41
CA GLY A 254 8.48 16.61 3.21
C GLY A 254 7.22 17.24 3.77
N ASN A 255 7.28 17.66 5.04
CA ASN A 255 6.24 18.43 5.72
C ASN A 255 6.20 19.92 5.33
N GLY A 256 6.73 20.27 4.15
CA GLY A 256 6.94 21.64 3.70
C GLY A 256 8.24 22.29 4.19
N SER A 257 8.98 21.73 5.16
CA SER A 257 10.22 22.34 5.65
C SER A 257 11.28 22.47 4.54
N TRP A 258 11.58 23.72 4.16
CA TRP A 258 12.62 24.07 3.18
C TRP A 258 14.01 24.15 3.80
N ARG A 259 14.08 24.36 5.12
CA ARG A 259 15.33 24.65 5.83
C ARG A 259 16.09 23.36 6.16
N ARG A 260 17.40 23.36 5.89
CA ARG A 260 18.34 22.28 6.26
C ARG A 260 19.56 22.79 7.01
N GLY A 261 19.73 24.10 7.17
CA GLY A 261 20.92 24.69 7.76
C GLY A 261 22.12 24.65 6.80
N ASP A 262 21.86 24.55 5.49
CA ASP A 262 22.88 24.51 4.46
C ASP A 262 22.97 25.84 3.68
N LYS A 263 23.92 25.94 2.75
CA LYS A 263 24.13 27.12 1.91
C LYS A 263 23.01 27.41 0.90
N TYR A 264 22.09 26.46 0.69
CA TYR A 264 20.99 26.55 -0.27
C TYR A 264 19.68 26.97 0.39
N ASP A 265 19.63 27.19 1.70
CA ASP A 265 18.40 27.51 2.43
C ASP A 265 17.65 28.74 1.88
N LEU A 266 18.36 29.79 1.47
CA LEU A 266 17.73 30.98 0.89
C LEU A 266 17.10 30.68 -0.47
N GLU A 267 17.79 29.90 -1.30
CA GLU A 267 17.32 29.43 -2.60
C GLU A 267 16.12 28.48 -2.45
N ALA A 268 16.19 27.56 -1.48
CA ALA A 268 15.11 26.64 -1.15
C ALA A 268 13.86 27.39 -0.67
N LYS A 269 14.01 28.41 0.19
CA LYS A 269 12.90 29.26 0.63
C LYS A 269 12.17 29.89 -0.57
N GLN A 270 12.92 30.44 -1.52
CA GLN A 270 12.36 31.03 -2.74
C GLN A 270 11.66 29.98 -3.61
N ALA A 271 12.28 28.82 -3.80
CA ALA A 271 11.68 27.72 -4.56
C ALA A 271 10.35 27.23 -3.95
N TYR A 272 10.32 27.06 -2.62
CA TYR A 272 9.17 26.55 -1.87
C TYR A 272 7.98 27.52 -1.83
N SER A 273 8.16 28.79 -2.22
CA SER A 273 7.03 29.70 -2.43
C SER A 273 6.05 29.22 -3.52
N SER A 274 6.50 28.32 -4.40
CA SER A 274 5.68 27.69 -5.44
C SER A 274 5.20 26.27 -5.09
N LEU A 275 5.65 25.72 -3.95
CA LEU A 275 5.32 24.37 -3.50
C LEU A 275 4.14 24.40 -2.52
N GLN A 276 3.19 23.49 -2.73
CA GLN A 276 2.13 23.19 -1.78
C GLN A 276 2.29 21.75 -1.29
N THR A 277 2.14 21.52 0.00
CA THR A 277 2.25 20.20 0.61
C THR A 277 0.87 19.69 0.97
N VAL A 278 0.50 18.52 0.46
CA VAL A 278 -0.73 17.82 0.86
C VAL A 278 -0.40 16.82 1.96
N THR A 279 -1.09 16.92 3.08
CA THR A 279 -0.85 16.14 4.31
C THR A 279 -2.18 15.70 4.93
N LEU A 280 -2.19 14.75 5.87
CA LEU A 280 -3.43 14.38 6.55
C LEU A 280 -3.84 15.48 7.53
N LEU A 281 -5.15 15.71 7.64
CA LEU A 281 -5.70 16.66 8.59
C LEU A 281 -5.32 16.23 10.01
N ARG A 282 -4.49 17.05 10.69
CA ARG A 282 -4.15 16.84 12.10
C ARG A 282 -5.22 17.49 12.96
N THR A 283 -5.75 16.76 13.93
CA THR A 283 -6.54 17.37 14.99
C THR A 283 -5.68 17.54 16.24
N VAL A 284 -5.97 18.56 17.01
CA VAL A 284 -5.35 18.83 18.30
C VAL A 284 -6.41 18.71 19.37
N LYS A 285 -6.30 17.67 20.20
CA LYS A 285 -7.15 17.44 21.36
C LYS A 285 -6.26 17.19 22.58
N PRO A 286 -6.67 17.60 23.80
CA PRO A 286 -5.89 17.35 25.01
C PRO A 286 -5.57 15.86 25.23
N GLU A 287 -6.49 14.97 24.90
CA GLU A 287 -6.28 13.52 24.99
C GLU A 287 -5.17 13.04 24.05
N PHE A 288 -5.11 13.61 22.85
CA PHE A 288 -4.08 13.32 21.85
C PHE A 288 -2.70 13.76 22.31
N GLU A 289 -2.58 14.89 23.01
CA GLU A 289 -1.30 15.35 23.57
C GLU A 289 -0.79 14.40 24.64
N LYS A 290 -1.66 13.95 25.55
CA LYS A 290 -1.31 12.95 26.57
C LYS A 290 -0.85 11.64 25.94
N PHE A 291 -1.61 11.14 24.96
CA PHE A 291 -1.24 9.96 24.18
C PHE A 291 0.14 10.14 23.51
N SER A 292 0.36 11.27 22.85
CA SER A 292 1.62 11.57 22.14
C SER A 292 2.82 11.60 23.07
N MET A 293 2.68 12.21 24.26
CA MET A 293 3.74 12.21 25.28
C MET A 293 4.06 10.80 25.79
N GLU A 294 3.06 9.96 26.01
CA GLU A 294 3.24 8.60 26.52
C GLU A 294 3.87 7.66 25.49
N VAL A 295 3.44 7.74 24.22
CA VAL A 295 4.06 7.02 23.10
C VAL A 295 5.51 7.46 22.95
N LYS A 296 5.77 8.78 22.91
CA LYS A 296 7.12 9.34 22.84
C LYS A 296 8.00 8.81 23.97
N SER A 297 7.53 8.87 25.22
CA SER A 297 8.29 8.36 26.38
C SER A 297 8.62 6.87 26.24
N SER A 298 7.68 6.07 25.76
CA SER A 298 7.85 4.62 25.61
C SER A 298 8.82 4.26 24.48
N VAL A 299 8.80 5.01 23.38
CA VAL A 299 9.70 4.81 22.23
C VAL A 299 11.12 5.29 22.56
N GLN A 300 11.27 6.42 23.24
CA GLN A 300 12.59 6.94 23.67
C GLN A 300 13.29 6.00 24.66
N LYS A 301 12.55 5.35 25.57
CA LYS A 301 13.12 4.33 26.49
C LYS A 301 13.68 3.12 25.76
N GLN A 302 13.28 2.88 24.52
CA GLN A 302 13.80 1.82 23.66
C GLN A 302 15.03 2.27 22.84
N GLY A 303 15.50 3.51 23.01
CA GLY A 303 16.66 4.06 22.31
C GLY A 303 16.36 4.67 20.94
N ILE A 304 15.07 4.79 20.58
CA ILE A 304 14.63 5.36 19.30
C ILE A 304 14.37 6.86 19.49
N ASN A 305 15.25 7.69 18.95
CA ASN A 305 15.15 9.15 19.02
C ASN A 305 14.89 9.72 17.61
N HIS A 306 13.64 10.03 17.31
CA HIS A 306 13.22 10.69 16.06
C HIS A 306 12.24 11.83 16.37
N ASP A 307 11.94 12.70 15.40
CA ASP A 307 11.02 13.82 15.64
C ASP A 307 9.53 13.39 15.55
N ASP A 308 9.22 12.41 14.70
CA ASP A 308 7.85 11.93 14.44
C ASP A 308 7.51 10.67 15.25
N TYR A 309 7.23 10.84 16.55
CA TYR A 309 6.82 9.73 17.43
C TYR A 309 5.39 9.25 17.17
N VAL A 310 4.52 10.13 16.68
CA VAL A 310 3.13 9.82 16.35
C VAL A 310 2.90 10.18 14.88
N ASN A 311 2.65 9.15 14.08
CA ASN A 311 2.29 9.23 12.67
C ASN A 311 0.93 8.56 12.47
N MET A 312 0.43 8.58 11.23
CA MET A 312 -0.87 7.99 10.87
C MET A 312 -1.04 6.52 11.34
N PHE A 313 0.03 5.71 11.30
CA PHE A 313 -0.06 4.29 11.67
C PHE A 313 -0.19 4.10 13.17
N VAL A 314 0.52 4.90 13.96
CA VAL A 314 0.48 4.86 15.43
C VAL A 314 -0.92 5.24 15.92
N GLU A 315 -1.51 6.31 15.37
CA GLU A 315 -2.91 6.69 15.61
C GLU A 315 -3.87 5.59 15.13
N GLY A 316 -3.72 5.15 13.88
CA GLY A 316 -4.62 4.17 13.26
C GLY A 316 -4.68 2.86 14.03
N PHE A 317 -3.55 2.31 14.49
CA PHE A 317 -3.55 1.05 15.24
C PHE A 317 -4.10 1.19 16.67
N HIS A 318 -4.00 2.36 17.30
CA HIS A 318 -4.77 2.65 18.51
C HIS A 318 -6.26 2.57 18.21
N ASP A 319 -6.70 3.30 17.19
CA ASP A 319 -8.11 3.41 16.83
C ASP A 319 -8.70 2.11 16.28
N ALA A 320 -7.88 1.21 15.72
CA ALA A 320 -8.26 -0.14 15.34
C ALA A 320 -8.74 -0.98 16.52
N VAL A 321 -8.05 -0.88 17.67
CA VAL A 321 -8.43 -1.62 18.87
C VAL A 321 -9.77 -1.12 19.40
N VAL A 322 -9.96 0.21 19.40
CA VAL A 322 -11.24 0.84 19.80
C VAL A 322 -12.37 0.39 18.88
N LEU A 323 -12.18 0.45 17.56
CA LEU A 323 -13.17 0.03 16.56
C LEU A 323 -13.56 -1.45 16.73
N TYR A 324 -12.57 -2.33 16.94
CA TYR A 324 -12.82 -3.75 17.17
C TYR A 324 -13.69 -3.98 18.41
N VAL A 325 -13.43 -3.31 19.53
CA VAL A 325 -14.23 -3.48 20.75
C VAL A 325 -15.66 -2.98 20.55
N LEU A 326 -15.85 -1.85 19.86
CA LEU A 326 -17.17 -1.33 19.53
C LEU A 326 -17.98 -2.34 18.70
N ALA A 327 -17.36 -2.92 17.68
CA ALA A 327 -17.97 -3.95 16.83
C ALA A 327 -18.26 -5.24 17.62
N LEU A 328 -17.30 -5.73 18.40
CA LEU A 328 -17.44 -6.94 19.22
C LEU A 328 -18.61 -6.81 20.20
N ARG A 329 -18.74 -5.65 20.86
CA ARG A 329 -19.83 -5.40 21.82
C ARG A 329 -21.21 -5.59 21.21
N GLU A 330 -21.42 -5.12 19.98
CA GLU A 330 -22.68 -5.25 19.28
C GLU A 330 -22.94 -6.67 18.77
N VAL A 331 -21.90 -7.33 18.27
CA VAL A 331 -21.96 -8.75 17.87
C VAL A 331 -22.37 -9.61 19.07
N LEU A 332 -21.76 -9.40 20.24
CA LEU A 332 -22.14 -10.11 21.47
C LEU A 332 -23.56 -9.79 21.93
N LYS A 333 -24.01 -8.53 21.83
CA LYS A 333 -25.38 -8.12 22.17
C LYS A 333 -26.42 -8.85 21.31
N ASN A 334 -26.07 -9.16 20.07
CA ASN A 334 -26.94 -9.88 19.13
C ASN A 334 -26.82 -11.41 19.24
N GLY A 335 -26.21 -11.94 20.30
CA GLY A 335 -26.12 -13.39 20.57
C GLY A 335 -25.03 -14.12 19.79
N PHE A 336 -24.17 -13.40 19.06
CA PHE A 336 -23.01 -13.96 18.38
C PHE A 336 -21.78 -13.96 19.30
N SER A 337 -20.65 -14.45 18.77
CA SER A 337 -19.41 -14.61 19.51
C SER A 337 -18.24 -13.86 18.87
N LYS A 338 -17.11 -13.79 19.57
CA LYS A 338 -15.83 -13.29 19.02
C LYS A 338 -15.31 -14.11 17.82
N LYS A 339 -15.91 -15.26 17.51
CA LYS A 339 -15.55 -16.14 16.39
C LYS A 339 -16.35 -15.88 15.12
N ASP A 340 -17.38 -15.02 15.20
CA ASP A 340 -18.18 -14.60 14.06
C ASP A 340 -17.53 -13.39 13.37
N GLY A 341 -16.34 -13.58 12.79
CA GLY A 341 -15.53 -12.48 12.26
C GLY A 341 -16.20 -11.71 11.13
N ASP A 342 -16.90 -12.38 10.21
CA ASP A 342 -17.75 -11.75 9.19
C ASP A 342 -18.74 -10.74 9.79
N LYS A 343 -19.36 -11.08 10.93
CA LYS A 343 -20.28 -10.19 11.63
C LYS A 343 -19.55 -9.04 12.31
N ILE A 344 -18.39 -9.29 12.90
CA ILE A 344 -17.54 -8.24 13.48
C ILE A 344 -17.12 -7.25 12.41
N VAL A 345 -16.59 -7.72 11.27
CA VAL A 345 -16.16 -6.88 10.15
C VAL A 345 -17.32 -6.01 9.67
N ARG A 346 -18.51 -6.58 9.45
CA ARG A 346 -19.69 -5.78 9.07
C ARG A 346 -20.05 -4.70 10.09
N GLN A 347 -19.87 -4.95 11.39
CA GLN A 347 -20.08 -3.94 12.43
C GLN A 347 -18.96 -2.88 12.51
N THR A 348 -17.83 -3.08 11.83
CA THR A 348 -16.80 -2.05 11.70
C THR A 348 -17.05 -1.08 10.55
N TRP A 349 -17.88 -1.45 9.56
CA TRP A 349 -18.12 -0.64 8.36
C TRP A 349 -19.29 0.34 8.54
N ASN A 350 -19.32 1.38 7.70
CA ASN A 350 -20.36 2.41 7.69
C ASN A 350 -20.63 3.01 9.09
N ARG A 351 -19.56 3.38 9.78
CA ARG A 351 -19.59 3.82 11.18
C ARG A 351 -18.71 5.04 11.39
N THR A 352 -19.17 5.93 12.25
CA THR A 352 -18.33 6.98 12.85
C THR A 352 -18.15 6.69 14.34
N TYR A 353 -16.93 6.82 14.85
CA TYR A 353 -16.59 6.67 16.26
C TYR A 353 -15.51 7.69 16.67
N GLU A 354 -15.30 7.86 17.96
CA GLU A 354 -14.27 8.75 18.49
C GLU A 354 -12.94 8.00 18.61
N GLY A 355 -11.94 8.44 17.86
CA GLY A 355 -10.55 8.00 17.94
C GLY A 355 -9.70 8.92 18.80
N ILE A 356 -8.41 8.61 18.95
CA ILE A 356 -7.51 9.39 19.82
C ILE A 356 -7.23 10.79 19.29
N ALA A 357 -7.23 10.93 17.96
CA ALA A 357 -7.06 12.20 17.25
C ALA A 357 -8.40 12.67 16.65
N GLY A 358 -9.52 12.39 17.32
CA GLY A 358 -10.83 12.87 16.89
C GLY A 358 -11.70 11.87 16.14
N PRO A 359 -12.78 12.33 15.49
CA PRO A 359 -13.76 11.43 14.90
C PRO A 359 -13.18 10.67 13.70
N VAL A 360 -13.34 9.35 13.71
CA VAL A 360 -12.95 8.45 12.63
C VAL A 360 -14.21 7.91 11.96
N SER A 361 -14.29 8.03 10.63
CA SER A 361 -15.41 7.51 9.84
C SER A 361 -14.94 6.45 8.86
N ILE A 362 -15.51 5.25 8.97
CA ILE A 362 -15.33 4.13 8.04
C ILE A 362 -16.53 4.08 7.10
N ASP A 363 -16.29 4.05 5.79
CA ASP A 363 -17.31 3.97 4.76
C ASP A 363 -17.94 2.58 4.66
N ALA A 364 -18.92 2.44 3.77
CA ALA A 364 -19.65 1.18 3.57
C ALA A 364 -18.80 0.06 2.95
N SER A 365 -17.64 0.39 2.38
CA SER A 365 -16.63 -0.55 1.86
C SER A 365 -15.52 -0.86 2.86
N GLY A 366 -15.67 -0.43 4.12
CA GLY A 366 -14.68 -0.73 5.15
C GLY A 366 -13.39 0.06 5.03
N GLU A 367 -13.46 1.27 4.47
CA GLU A 367 -12.32 2.17 4.32
C GLU A 367 -12.52 3.45 5.12
N ARG A 368 -11.50 3.92 5.82
CA ARG A 368 -11.54 5.23 6.46
C ARG A 368 -11.61 6.34 5.41
N PHE A 369 -12.54 7.26 5.59
CA PHE A 369 -12.55 8.53 4.84
C PHE A 369 -11.27 9.32 5.12
N GLY A 370 -10.67 9.89 4.07
CA GLY A 370 -9.47 10.70 4.19
C GLY A 370 -9.79 12.18 4.34
N ASP A 371 -9.43 12.75 5.49
CA ASP A 371 -9.41 14.20 5.68
C ASP A 371 -7.97 14.68 5.52
N PHE A 372 -7.80 15.73 4.72
CA PHE A 372 -6.48 16.23 4.32
C PHE A 372 -6.40 17.74 4.47
N SER A 373 -5.18 18.25 4.60
CA SER A 373 -4.87 19.68 4.57
C SER A 373 -3.94 19.99 3.41
N VAL A 374 -4.12 21.15 2.81
CA VAL A 374 -3.14 21.75 1.90
C VAL A 374 -2.37 22.80 2.69
N VAL A 375 -1.05 22.68 2.69
CA VAL A 375 -0.12 23.60 3.34
C VAL A 375 0.65 24.35 2.27
N ALA A 376 0.80 25.65 2.41
CA ALA A 376 1.60 26.45 1.50
C ALA A 376 2.32 27.58 2.23
N MET A 377 3.31 28.18 1.57
CA MET A 377 4.00 29.35 2.08
C MET A 377 3.12 30.60 1.96
N THR A 378 2.67 31.13 3.10
CA THR A 378 1.82 32.33 3.16
C THR A 378 2.62 33.62 3.23
N ASP A 379 3.86 33.56 3.70
CA ASP A 379 4.80 34.69 3.75
C ASP A 379 6.17 34.29 3.18
N PRO A 380 6.49 34.68 1.93
CA PRO A 380 7.77 34.41 1.29
C PRO A 380 8.99 35.05 1.97
N GLU A 381 8.80 36.16 2.69
CA GLU A 381 9.89 36.87 3.36
C GLU A 381 10.37 36.08 4.58
N SER A 382 9.44 35.64 5.45
CA SER A 382 9.78 34.76 6.58
C SER A 382 9.94 33.29 6.20
N GLY A 383 9.33 32.85 5.09
CA GLY A 383 9.23 31.46 4.70
C GLY A 383 8.18 30.68 5.52
N THR A 384 7.22 31.38 6.12
CA THR A 384 6.18 30.78 6.99
C THR A 384 5.19 29.97 6.17
N GLN A 385 4.93 28.75 6.63
CA GLN A 385 3.96 27.82 6.03
C GLN A 385 2.75 27.67 6.94
N GLN A 386 1.56 27.67 6.33
CA GLN A 386 0.30 27.51 7.04
C GLN A 386 -0.66 26.66 6.23
N VAL A 387 -1.64 26.08 6.91
CA VAL A 387 -2.77 25.40 6.26
C VAL A 387 -3.60 26.45 5.51
N ILE A 388 -3.74 26.25 4.20
CA ILE A 388 -4.50 27.13 3.30
C ILE A 388 -5.88 26.56 2.95
N GLY A 389 -6.11 25.28 3.22
CA GLY A 389 -7.39 24.64 2.99
C GLY A 389 -7.45 23.22 3.53
N ASN A 390 -8.66 22.74 3.78
CA ASN A 390 -8.94 21.38 4.23
C ASN A 390 -9.92 20.69 3.29
N TYR A 391 -9.68 19.40 3.06
CA TYR A 391 -10.62 18.51 2.41
C TYR A 391 -11.21 17.56 3.44
N TYR A 392 -12.53 17.47 3.47
CA TYR A 392 -13.28 16.56 4.35
C TYR A 392 -13.85 15.41 3.51
N GLY A 393 -13.26 14.22 3.65
CA GLY A 393 -13.52 13.09 2.76
C GLY A 393 -14.93 12.55 2.86
N LYS A 394 -15.54 12.57 4.04
CA LYS A 394 -16.92 12.11 4.23
C LYS A 394 -17.95 12.98 3.48
N GLN A 395 -17.68 14.28 3.39
CA GLN A 395 -18.53 15.26 2.69
C GLN A 395 -18.12 15.45 1.22
N GLY A 396 -16.92 15.00 0.83
CA GLY A 396 -16.36 15.24 -0.50
C GLY A 396 -16.11 16.72 -0.78
N ARG A 397 -15.79 17.51 0.25
CA ARG A 397 -15.79 18.98 0.18
C ARG A 397 -14.43 19.57 0.54
N LEU A 398 -13.90 20.39 -0.36
CA LEU A 398 -12.72 21.22 -0.15
C LEU A 398 -13.14 22.62 0.34
N GLU A 399 -12.53 23.07 1.43
CA GLU A 399 -12.65 24.42 1.96
C GLU A 399 -11.29 25.11 1.93
N MET A 400 -11.18 26.24 1.24
CA MET A 400 -9.97 27.07 1.24
C MET A 400 -10.15 28.23 2.22
N PHE A 401 -9.16 28.48 3.09
CA PHE A 401 -9.25 29.43 4.21
C PHE A 401 -8.51 30.74 3.95
N SER A 402 -7.49 30.74 3.10
CA SER A 402 -6.64 31.91 2.86
C SER A 402 -6.79 32.43 1.44
N SER A 403 -6.69 33.75 1.28
CA SER A 403 -6.48 34.43 0.00
C SER A 403 -4.98 34.53 -0.30
N VAL A 404 -4.24 33.42 -0.15
CA VAL A 404 -2.83 33.38 -0.58
C VAL A 404 -2.80 33.60 -2.08
N LYS A 405 -2.14 34.68 -2.49
CA LYS A 405 -1.92 34.98 -3.91
C LYS A 405 -0.76 34.16 -4.39
N TYR A 406 -1.02 33.16 -5.23
CA TYR A 406 0.07 32.38 -5.81
C TYR A 406 0.66 33.07 -7.03
N PRO A 407 1.98 32.98 -7.26
CA PRO A 407 2.60 33.49 -8.48
C PRO A 407 1.96 32.93 -9.77
N TRP A 408 1.43 31.71 -9.69
CA TRP A 408 0.81 31.02 -10.81
C TRP A 408 -0.65 31.43 -11.07
N GLU A 409 -1.38 32.05 -10.13
CA GLU A 409 -2.79 32.45 -10.36
C GLU A 409 -2.97 33.41 -11.54
N HIS A 410 -1.92 34.18 -11.86
CA HIS A 410 -1.94 35.13 -12.97
C HIS A 410 -1.20 34.65 -14.23
N ARG A 411 -0.40 33.58 -14.11
CA ARG A 411 0.54 33.14 -15.16
C ARG A 411 0.29 31.71 -15.66
N LEU A 412 -0.36 30.87 -14.87
CA LEU A 412 -0.64 29.49 -15.23
C LEU A 412 -1.69 29.45 -16.33
N LYS A 413 -1.25 29.25 -17.57
CA LYS A 413 -2.13 28.92 -18.69
C LYS A 413 -2.21 27.40 -18.79
N THR A 414 -3.24 26.80 -18.22
CA THR A 414 -3.60 25.41 -18.54
C THR A 414 -4.14 25.41 -19.96
N ASP A 415 -3.32 24.95 -20.89
CA ASP A 415 -3.65 24.95 -22.30
C ASP A 415 -4.61 23.80 -22.62
N ASP A 416 -5.91 24.04 -22.53
CA ASP A 416 -6.94 23.08 -22.96
C ASP A 416 -6.85 22.81 -24.49
N SER A 417 -6.15 23.66 -25.26
CA SER A 417 -6.07 23.54 -26.72
C SER A 417 -5.07 22.48 -27.22
N ARG A 418 -4.16 21.98 -26.37
CA ARG A 418 -3.34 20.79 -26.68
C ARG A 418 -4.17 19.52 -26.86
N GLY A 419 -5.43 19.52 -26.43
CA GLY A 419 -6.41 18.44 -26.72
C GLY A 419 -7.05 18.51 -28.11
N LEU A 420 -6.91 19.61 -28.85
CA LEU A 420 -7.55 19.79 -30.17
C LEU A 420 -6.59 19.60 -31.36
N GLU A 421 -5.28 19.68 -31.16
CA GLU A 421 -4.27 19.59 -32.24
C GLU A 421 -3.90 18.17 -32.68
N HIS A 422 -4.57 17.13 -32.16
CA HIS A 422 -4.51 15.79 -32.75
C HIS A 422 -5.70 15.44 -33.66
N THR A 423 -6.45 16.46 -34.10
CA THR A 423 -7.46 16.31 -35.17
C THR A 423 -7.23 17.26 -36.33
N SER A 424 -6.04 17.25 -36.91
CA SER A 424 -5.79 17.86 -38.23
C SER A 424 -5.00 16.89 -39.11
N ASN A 425 -5.77 16.17 -39.93
CA ASN A 425 -5.48 15.66 -41.27
C ASN A 425 -4.03 15.78 -41.81
N ALA A 426 -3.06 15.18 -41.14
CA ALA A 426 -1.94 14.57 -41.85
C ALA A 426 -2.51 13.30 -42.46
N ALA A 427 -2.81 13.35 -43.76
CA ALA A 427 -3.19 12.21 -44.56
C ALA A 427 -2.35 10.99 -44.12
N CYS A 428 -3.03 9.99 -43.57
CA CYS A 428 -2.46 8.72 -43.18
C CYS A 428 -1.87 8.09 -44.45
N LYS A 429 -0.60 8.40 -44.72
CA LYS A 429 0.20 7.69 -45.71
C LYS A 429 0.46 6.32 -45.11
N SER A 430 -0.38 5.38 -45.53
CA SER A 430 -0.14 3.93 -45.46
C SER A 430 0.00 3.37 -44.05
N CYS A 431 -1.15 3.13 -43.38
CA CYS A 431 -1.30 1.93 -42.55
C CYS A 431 -1.77 0.76 -43.42
N GLY A 432 -1.03 0.44 -44.48
CA GLY A 432 -0.92 -0.94 -44.91
C GLY A 432 0.04 -1.63 -43.95
N LEU A 433 -0.34 -2.80 -43.42
CA LEU A 433 0.63 -3.68 -42.76
C LEU A 433 1.82 -3.81 -43.72
N GLY A 434 2.97 -3.24 -43.34
CA GLY A 434 4.15 -3.29 -44.20
C GLY A 434 4.42 -4.75 -44.57
N GLU A 435 4.75 -5.02 -45.83
CA GLU A 435 5.04 -6.38 -46.34
C GLU A 435 5.98 -7.15 -45.40
N SER A 436 6.88 -6.45 -44.70
CA SER A 436 7.82 -6.97 -43.69
C SER A 436 7.17 -7.54 -42.42
N ALA A 437 6.03 -7.00 -41.96
CA ALA A 437 5.33 -7.51 -40.77
C ALA A 437 4.53 -8.77 -41.09
N VAL A 438 3.91 -8.83 -42.28
CA VAL A 438 3.20 -10.02 -42.76
C VAL A 438 4.20 -11.16 -43.01
N THR A 439 5.35 -10.87 -43.63
CA THR A 439 6.41 -11.88 -43.78
C THR A 439 6.95 -12.35 -42.43
N GLY A 440 7.13 -11.46 -41.46
CA GLY A 440 7.58 -11.83 -40.11
C GLY A 440 6.64 -12.83 -39.42
N ILE A 441 5.31 -12.60 -39.51
CA ILE A 441 4.31 -13.49 -38.92
C ILE A 441 4.29 -14.85 -39.64
N VAL A 442 4.34 -14.85 -40.98
CA VAL A 442 4.31 -16.08 -41.78
C VAL A 442 5.58 -16.92 -41.54
N VAL A 443 6.76 -16.29 -41.54
CA VAL A 443 8.03 -16.98 -41.27
C VAL A 443 8.07 -17.49 -39.82
N GLY A 444 7.62 -16.70 -38.86
CA GLY A 444 7.51 -17.11 -37.45
C GLY A 444 6.58 -18.31 -37.26
N ALA A 445 5.43 -18.32 -37.94
CA ALA A 445 4.47 -19.44 -37.88
C ALA A 445 5.04 -20.72 -38.52
N LEU A 446 5.73 -20.61 -39.65
CA LEU A 446 6.37 -21.74 -40.33
C LEU A 446 7.52 -22.33 -39.50
N LEU A 447 8.35 -21.48 -38.89
CA LEU A 447 9.42 -21.92 -37.98
C LEU A 447 8.85 -22.58 -36.71
N GLY A 448 7.80 -22.00 -36.13
CA GLY A 448 7.09 -22.58 -34.98
C GLY A 448 6.50 -23.96 -35.29
N ALA A 449 5.83 -24.10 -36.44
CA ALA A 449 5.28 -25.37 -36.89
C ALA A 449 6.39 -26.41 -37.17
N GLY A 450 7.50 -25.98 -37.77
CA GLY A 450 8.67 -26.83 -38.01
C GLY A 450 9.29 -27.36 -36.70
N LEU A 451 9.43 -26.50 -35.69
CA LEU A 451 9.94 -26.88 -34.37
C LEU A 451 8.99 -27.85 -33.65
N LEU A 452 7.68 -27.63 -33.72
CA LEU A 452 6.68 -28.55 -33.15
C LEU A 452 6.70 -29.92 -33.85
N MET A 453 6.84 -29.94 -35.18
CA MET A 453 6.94 -31.18 -35.95
C MET A 453 8.25 -31.93 -35.64
N ALA A 454 9.37 -31.22 -35.54
CA ALA A 454 10.66 -31.79 -35.15
C ALA A 454 10.59 -32.38 -33.73
N PHE A 455 10.01 -31.65 -32.78
CA PHE A 455 9.79 -32.12 -31.41
C PHE A 455 8.90 -33.38 -31.37
N TYR A 456 7.82 -33.40 -32.16
CA TYR A 456 6.95 -34.56 -32.28
C TYR A 456 7.69 -35.78 -32.84
N ILE A 457 8.47 -35.62 -33.91
CA ILE A 457 9.28 -36.69 -34.51
C ILE A 457 10.33 -37.18 -33.52
N PHE A 458 11.01 -36.27 -32.81
CA PHE A 458 12.01 -36.62 -31.80
C PHE A 458 11.38 -37.45 -30.70
N ARG A 459 10.23 -37.01 -30.17
CA ARG A 459 9.50 -37.73 -29.12
C ARG A 459 9.01 -39.10 -29.60
N LYS A 460 8.53 -39.20 -30.84
CA LYS A 460 8.11 -40.48 -31.45
C LYS A 460 9.28 -41.45 -31.62
N LYS A 461 10.44 -40.99 -32.11
CA LYS A 461 11.65 -41.81 -32.23
C LYS A 461 12.20 -42.23 -30.87
N TYR A 462 12.18 -41.33 -29.88
CA TYR A 462 12.59 -41.67 -28.51
C TYR A 462 11.71 -42.75 -27.91
N LYS A 463 10.38 -42.65 -28.08
CA LYS A 463 9.43 -43.66 -27.60
C LYS A 463 9.67 -45.04 -28.23
N ILE A 464 9.83 -45.11 -29.55
CA ILE A 464 10.15 -46.36 -30.27
C ILE A 464 11.49 -46.95 -29.81
N THR A 465 12.49 -46.10 -29.53
CA THR A 465 13.81 -46.55 -29.06
C THR A 465 13.75 -47.14 -27.66
N ILE A 466 12.95 -46.54 -26.77
CA ILE A 466 12.70 -47.07 -25.42
C ILE A 466 11.94 -48.40 -25.50
N GLU A 467 10.88 -48.49 -26.31
CA GLU A 467 10.12 -49.73 -26.49
C GLU A 467 10.99 -50.87 -27.03
N ARG A 468 11.91 -50.60 -27.97
CA ARG A 468 12.88 -51.60 -28.46
C ARG A 468 13.91 -52.02 -27.41
N ARG A 469 14.36 -51.11 -26.55
CA ARG A 469 15.30 -51.45 -25.44
C ARG A 469 14.61 -52.34 -24.39
N ASN A 470 13.37 -52.04 -24.04
CA ASN A 470 12.59 -52.86 -23.11
C ASN A 470 12.34 -54.27 -23.67
N GLN A 471 12.03 -54.42 -24.96
CA GLN A 471 11.88 -55.74 -25.58
C GLN A 471 13.20 -56.53 -25.63
N LEU A 472 14.34 -55.85 -25.82
CA LEU A 472 15.66 -56.49 -25.79
C LEU A 472 16.04 -56.93 -24.37
N GLU A 473 15.70 -56.14 -23.35
CA GLU A 473 15.89 -56.51 -21.94
C GLU A 473 14.99 -57.70 -21.53
N GLU A 474 13.72 -57.72 -21.93
CA GLU A 474 12.84 -58.87 -21.68
C GLU A 474 13.33 -60.16 -22.38
N TYR A 475 13.82 -60.05 -23.62
CA TYR A 475 14.42 -61.19 -24.33
C TYR A 475 15.68 -61.71 -23.62
N ASN A 476 16.56 -60.82 -23.15
CA ASN A 476 17.78 -61.18 -22.43
C ASN A 476 17.50 -61.81 -21.06
N ILE A 477 16.48 -61.33 -20.33
CA ILE A 477 16.02 -61.91 -19.07
C ILE A 477 15.44 -63.33 -19.32
N GLY A 478 14.66 -63.51 -20.38
CA GLY A 478 14.14 -64.83 -20.78
C GLY A 478 15.25 -65.84 -21.08
N LYS A 479 16.28 -65.43 -21.83
CA LYS A 479 17.44 -66.28 -22.17
C LYS A 479 18.28 -66.64 -20.93
N HIS A 480 18.46 -65.71 -19.99
CA HIS A 480 19.13 -65.99 -18.71
C HIS A 480 18.35 -66.97 -17.84
N ARG A 481 17.02 -66.92 -17.85
CA ARG A 481 16.17 -67.87 -17.14
C ARG A 481 16.27 -69.28 -17.73
N GLN A 482 16.29 -69.38 -19.06
CA GLN A 482 16.41 -70.65 -19.77
C GLN A 482 17.77 -71.33 -19.53
N LEU A 483 18.86 -70.57 -19.56
CA LEU A 483 20.21 -71.08 -19.22
C LEU A 483 20.31 -71.55 -17.76
N ARG A 484 19.58 -70.91 -16.84
CA ARG A 484 19.52 -71.31 -15.43
C ARG A 484 18.72 -72.61 -15.24
N GLU A 485 17.63 -72.79 -15.98
CA GLU A 485 16.83 -74.03 -15.96
C GLU A 485 17.59 -75.21 -16.60
N ASP A 486 18.33 -74.98 -17.69
CA ASP A 486 19.18 -76.00 -18.32
C ASP A 486 20.38 -76.39 -17.43
N SER A 487 20.96 -75.45 -16.70
CA SER A 487 22.00 -75.75 -15.70
C SER A 487 21.45 -76.60 -14.54
N ILE A 488 20.22 -76.34 -14.09
CA ILE A 488 19.59 -77.16 -13.04
C ILE A 488 19.30 -78.57 -13.59
N ARG A 489 18.84 -78.71 -14.84
CA ARG A 489 18.60 -80.02 -15.47
C ARG A 489 19.87 -80.85 -15.67
N SER A 490 21.01 -80.22 -15.97
CA SER A 490 22.28 -80.96 -16.12
C SER A 490 22.79 -81.49 -14.78
N HIS A 491 22.53 -80.81 -13.66
CA HIS A 491 22.86 -81.29 -12.32
C HIS A 491 21.99 -82.47 -11.84
N PHE A 492 20.78 -82.66 -12.38
CA PHE A 492 19.92 -83.81 -12.06
C PHE A 492 20.13 -85.03 -12.96
N SER A 493 20.92 -84.93 -14.04
CA SER A 493 21.25 -86.06 -14.92
C SER A 493 22.61 -86.71 -14.59
N ALA A 494 23.32 -86.20 -13.58
CA ALA A 494 24.59 -86.72 -13.09
C ALA A 494 24.51 -87.26 -11.64
N ALA A 495 23.29 -87.54 -11.16
CA ALA A 495 23.00 -88.19 -9.90
C ALA A 495 22.50 -89.62 -10.12
#